data_AF-A0A6C2CIG2-F1
#
_entry.id   AF-A0A6C2CIG2-F1
#
_cell.length_a   1.000
_cell.length_b   1.000
_cell.length_c   1.000
_cell.angle_alpha   90.00
_cell.angle_beta   90.00
_cell.angle_gamma   90.00
#
_symmetry.space_group_name_H-M   'P 1'
#
loop_
_entity.id
_entity.type
_entity.pdbx_description
1 polymer ?
#
loop_
_entity_poly.entity_id
_entity_poly.type
_entity_poly.pdbx_seq_one_letter_code
_entity_poly.pdbx_strand_id
1 'polypeptide(L)'
;MKEQQSAPQDSIQINLIGEQRKATRDYNEYFIPGSIKLVLATWTQEKRNSMALDNSNFFRYRFGFEPPKVARQQVLEIQTKYDLTDREVRWLHRSGQLKASRTEAKLVPSRLMPAAGWIQVSILSFFCLAMTLQIAASNAPAWKQALGQLIISGLWFGGACMLNSLLLAPWRTLKRAGVVKAAKGE
;
A
#
# COMPACT_ATOMS: atom_id res chain seq x y z
N MET A 1 -14.92 51.48 -49.97
CA MET A 1 -14.30 51.01 -48.71
C MET A 1 -14.28 49.49 -48.75
N LYS A 2 -13.11 48.88 -48.66
CA LYS A 2 -12.94 47.42 -48.59
C LYS A 2 -12.94 47.04 -47.10
N GLU A 3 -13.94 46.30 -46.63
CA GLU A 3 -13.88 45.70 -45.30
C GLU A 3 -13.23 44.32 -45.38
N GLN A 4 -12.32 44.10 -44.44
CA GLN A 4 -11.35 43.01 -44.38
C GLN A 4 -12.01 41.67 -44.13
N GLN A 5 -11.68 40.73 -45.00
CA GLN A 5 -11.94 39.31 -44.83
C GLN A 5 -11.00 38.79 -43.73
N SER A 6 -11.53 38.55 -42.53
CA SER A 6 -10.79 38.02 -41.38
C SER A 6 -10.31 36.60 -41.69
N ALA A 7 -8.99 36.38 -41.61
CA ALA A 7 -8.33 35.09 -41.79
C ALA A 7 -8.91 34.02 -40.84
N PRO A 8 -8.96 32.74 -41.25
CA PRO A 8 -9.39 31.67 -40.36
C PRO A 8 -8.39 31.56 -39.21
N GLN A 9 -8.87 31.80 -37.98
CA GLN A 9 -8.11 31.46 -36.79
C GLN A 9 -7.91 29.94 -36.81
N ASP A 10 -6.68 29.49 -37.05
CA ASP A 10 -6.28 28.10 -36.83
C ASP A 10 -6.45 27.78 -35.35
N SER A 11 -7.66 27.33 -34.99
CA SER A 11 -7.94 26.84 -33.65
C SER A 11 -7.20 25.51 -33.50
N ILE A 12 -6.02 25.56 -32.88
CA ILE A 12 -5.30 24.35 -32.48
C ILE A 12 -6.17 23.63 -31.44
N GLN A 13 -6.93 22.63 -31.88
CA GLN A 13 -7.66 21.75 -30.98
C GLN A 13 -6.67 20.73 -30.39
N ILE A 14 -6.11 21.05 -29.22
CA ILE A 14 -5.38 20.07 -28.42
C ILE A 14 -6.42 19.15 -27.77
N ASN A 15 -6.59 17.96 -28.33
CA ASN A 15 -7.50 16.95 -27.79
C ASN A 15 -6.72 16.05 -26.81
N LEU A 16 -6.72 16.40 -25.52
CA LEU A 16 -6.16 15.53 -24.48
C LEU A 16 -7.19 14.45 -24.14
N ILE A 17 -7.21 13.40 -24.95
CA ILE A 17 -8.12 12.25 -24.83
C ILE A 17 -8.00 11.67 -23.41
N GLY A 18 -9.06 11.83 -22.60
CA GLY A 18 -9.22 11.21 -21.28
C GLY A 18 -9.24 12.15 -20.06
N GLU A 19 -8.67 13.36 -20.15
CA GLU A 19 -8.60 14.30 -19.00
C GLU A 19 -9.38 15.61 -19.18
N GLN A 20 -9.99 15.78 -20.36
CA GLN A 20 -10.73 16.97 -20.72
C GLN A 20 -12.22 16.63 -20.80
N ARG A 21 -13.03 17.27 -19.94
CA ARG A 21 -14.48 17.36 -20.18
C ARG A 21 -14.75 18.65 -20.93
N LYS A 22 -15.25 18.51 -22.16
CA LYS A 22 -15.76 19.66 -22.93
C LYS A 22 -17.23 19.85 -22.58
N ALA A 23 -17.54 20.88 -21.81
CA ALA A 23 -18.88 21.46 -21.82
C ALA A 23 -18.99 22.26 -23.11
N THR A 24 -19.87 21.84 -24.01
CA THR A 24 -19.99 22.15 -25.45
C THR A 24 -19.61 23.56 -25.91
N ARG A 25 -19.67 24.62 -25.07
CA ARG A 25 -19.29 26.01 -25.43
C ARG A 25 -18.68 26.90 -24.33
N ASP A 26 -18.67 26.53 -23.05
CA ASP A 26 -18.47 27.52 -21.98
C ASP A 26 -17.05 27.53 -21.39
N TYR A 27 -16.44 26.36 -21.19
CA TYR A 27 -15.04 26.26 -20.73
C TYR A 27 -14.52 24.83 -20.88
N ASN A 28 -13.19 24.70 -20.94
CA ASN A 28 -12.51 23.42 -20.85
C ASN A 28 -12.18 23.14 -19.38
N GLU A 29 -12.80 22.11 -18.79
CA GLU A 29 -12.38 21.62 -17.49
C GLU A 29 -11.16 20.73 -17.66
N TYR A 30 -10.03 21.17 -17.11
CA TYR A 30 -8.84 20.36 -16.97
C TYR A 30 -8.81 19.78 -15.56
N PHE A 31 -8.72 18.45 -15.46
CA PHE A 31 -8.43 17.83 -14.18
C PHE A 31 -6.96 18.06 -13.83
N ILE A 32 -6.66 19.15 -13.14
CA ILE A 32 -5.35 19.43 -12.56
C ILE A 32 -5.41 19.03 -11.08
N PRO A 33 -4.92 17.84 -10.72
CA PRO A 33 -5.05 17.36 -9.36
C PRO A 33 -4.19 18.21 -8.43
N GLY A 34 -4.82 18.94 -7.51
CA GLY A 34 -4.13 19.76 -6.51
C GLY A 34 -3.36 18.96 -5.45
N SER A 35 -3.47 17.63 -5.45
CA SER A 35 -2.68 16.78 -4.54
C SER A 35 -2.41 15.38 -5.11
N ILE A 36 -1.29 14.79 -4.69
CA ILE A 36 -0.91 13.41 -5.02
C ILE A 36 -1.97 12.41 -4.53
N LYS A 37 -2.67 12.69 -3.43
CA LYS A 37 -3.77 11.84 -2.95
C LYS A 37 -4.92 11.79 -3.94
N LEU A 38 -5.28 12.94 -4.52
CA LEU A 38 -6.32 13.04 -5.54
C LEU A 38 -5.92 12.23 -6.78
N VAL A 39 -4.67 12.39 -7.24
CA VAL A 39 -4.08 11.58 -8.33
C VAL A 39 -4.23 10.09 -8.05
N LEU A 40 -3.83 9.64 -6.86
CA LEU A 40 -3.86 8.22 -6.51
C LEU A 40 -5.30 7.68 -6.47
N ALA A 41 -6.28 8.50 -6.13
CA ALA A 41 -7.69 8.13 -6.08
C ALA A 41 -8.39 8.14 -7.44
N THR A 42 -8.02 9.06 -8.35
CA THR A 42 -8.76 9.31 -9.59
C THR A 42 -8.12 8.72 -10.84
N TRP A 43 -6.79 8.60 -10.89
CA TRP A 43 -6.12 8.07 -12.09
C TRP A 43 -6.31 6.56 -12.25
N THR A 44 -6.27 6.09 -13.49
CA THR A 44 -6.23 4.66 -13.80
C THR A 44 -4.92 4.04 -13.32
N GLN A 45 -4.92 2.71 -13.13
CA GLN A 45 -3.73 1.99 -12.68
C GLN A 45 -2.56 2.12 -13.66
N GLU A 46 -2.84 2.08 -14.96
CA GLU A 46 -1.85 2.27 -16.03
C GLU A 46 -1.19 3.65 -15.96
N LYS A 47 -1.99 4.70 -15.76
CA LYS A 47 -1.48 6.06 -15.60
C LYS A 47 -0.66 6.23 -14.33
N ARG A 48 -1.09 5.61 -13.22
CA ARG A 48 -0.28 5.58 -11.98
C ARG A 48 1.02 4.80 -12.16
N ASN A 49 1.02 3.71 -12.93
CA ASN A 49 2.19 2.88 -13.17
C ASN A 49 3.24 3.63 -14.02
N SER A 50 2.82 4.23 -15.14
CA SER A 50 3.71 5.05 -15.98
C SER A 50 4.30 6.22 -15.19
N MET A 51 3.47 6.97 -14.45
CA MET A 51 3.95 8.07 -13.61
C MET A 51 4.93 7.59 -12.53
N ALA A 52 4.68 6.45 -11.89
CA ALA A 52 5.54 5.91 -10.84
C ALA A 52 6.89 5.39 -11.38
N LEU A 53 6.93 4.93 -12.64
CA LEU A 53 8.16 4.46 -13.27
C LEU A 53 9.16 5.59 -13.49
N ASP A 54 8.69 6.77 -13.89
CA ASP A 54 9.56 7.91 -14.17
C ASP A 54 9.76 8.81 -12.95
N ASN A 55 8.75 9.00 -12.10
CA ASN A 55 8.83 9.88 -10.94
C ASN A 55 9.06 9.11 -9.62
N SER A 56 10.26 9.23 -9.03
CA SER A 56 10.62 8.52 -7.80
C SER A 56 9.82 9.00 -6.57
N ASN A 57 9.55 10.30 -6.49
CA ASN A 57 8.73 10.87 -5.43
C ASN A 57 7.29 10.32 -5.48
N PHE A 58 6.71 10.24 -6.67
CA PHE A 58 5.38 9.65 -6.86
C PHE A 58 5.36 8.18 -6.45
N PHE A 59 6.39 7.41 -6.85
CA PHE A 59 6.55 6.02 -6.41
C PHE A 59 6.63 5.92 -4.88
N ARG A 60 7.40 6.79 -4.22
CA ARG A 60 7.53 6.84 -2.77
C ARG A 60 6.21 7.16 -2.08
N TYR A 61 5.40 8.08 -2.60
CA TYR A 61 4.07 8.36 -2.05
C TYR A 61 3.10 7.19 -2.20
N ARG A 62 3.22 6.44 -3.30
CA ARG A 62 2.36 5.28 -3.59
C ARG A 62 2.73 4.06 -2.76
N PHE A 63 4.01 3.70 -2.69
CA PHE A 63 4.47 2.44 -2.07
C PHE A 63 5.23 2.62 -0.77
N GLY A 64 5.66 3.83 -0.41
CA GLY A 64 6.33 4.13 0.86
C GLY A 64 7.84 3.87 0.88
N PHE A 65 8.47 3.60 -0.25
CA PHE A 65 9.91 3.40 -0.41
C PHE A 65 10.40 3.93 -1.77
N GLU A 66 11.71 4.11 -1.94
CA GLU A 66 12.29 4.78 -3.11
C GLU A 66 13.42 3.94 -3.74
N PRO A 67 13.08 2.94 -4.58
CA PRO A 67 14.07 2.09 -5.21
C PRO A 67 14.53 2.69 -6.57
N PRO A 68 15.66 2.22 -7.14
CA PRO A 68 16.10 2.64 -8.47
C PRO A 68 15.08 2.32 -9.57
N LYS A 69 15.18 2.99 -10.73
CA LYS A 69 14.21 2.85 -11.85
C LYS A 69 14.01 1.39 -12.28
N VAL A 70 15.08 0.60 -12.35
CA VAL A 70 15.02 -0.83 -12.71
C VAL A 70 14.17 -1.63 -11.70
N ALA A 71 14.40 -1.41 -10.41
CA ALA A 71 13.62 -2.05 -9.36
C ALA A 71 12.17 -1.53 -9.29
N ARG A 72 11.91 -0.25 -9.61
CA ARG A 72 10.54 0.29 -9.75
C ARG A 72 9.76 -0.45 -10.83
N GLN A 73 10.38 -0.67 -11.99
CA GLN A 73 9.76 -1.41 -13.09
C GLN A 73 9.37 -2.83 -12.65
N GLN A 74 10.29 -3.56 -12.04
CA GLN A 74 10.04 -4.93 -11.58
C GLN A 74 8.94 -4.99 -10.50
N VAL A 75 8.85 -4.00 -9.60
CA VAL A 75 7.74 -3.91 -8.64
C VAL A 75 6.39 -3.73 -9.34
N LEU A 76 6.32 -2.89 -10.38
CA LEU A 76 5.10 -2.67 -11.16
C LEU A 76 4.72 -3.91 -11.99
N GLU A 77 5.71 -4.63 -12.52
CA GLU A 77 5.50 -5.91 -13.22
C GLU A 77 4.95 -6.98 -12.25
N ILE A 78 5.53 -7.10 -11.05
CA ILE A 78 5.02 -7.99 -10.00
C ILE A 78 3.59 -7.61 -9.62
N GLN A 79 3.31 -6.31 -9.47
CA GLN A 79 1.98 -5.83 -9.16
C GLN A 79 0.96 -6.27 -10.21
N THR A 80 1.29 -6.07 -11.48
CA THR A 80 0.41 -6.39 -12.61
C THR A 80 0.24 -7.90 -12.79
N LYS A 81 1.32 -8.67 -12.64
CA LYS A 81 1.33 -10.14 -12.79
C LYS A 81 0.41 -10.84 -11.78
N TYR A 82 0.33 -10.32 -10.56
CA TYR A 82 -0.39 -10.94 -9.46
C TYR A 82 -1.65 -10.16 -9.04
N ASP A 83 -2.05 -9.17 -9.83
CA ASP A 83 -3.19 -8.26 -9.57
C ASP A 83 -3.21 -7.72 -8.12
N LEU A 84 -2.04 -7.26 -7.67
CA LEU A 84 -1.87 -6.78 -6.29
C LEU A 84 -2.32 -5.32 -6.15
N THR A 85 -3.00 -5.02 -5.04
CA THR A 85 -3.33 -3.65 -4.69
C THR A 85 -2.09 -2.89 -4.17
N ASP A 86 -2.07 -1.57 -4.33
CA ASP A 86 -0.99 -0.71 -3.82
C ASP A 86 -0.71 -0.92 -2.32
N ARG A 87 -1.79 -1.17 -1.56
CA ARG A 87 -1.71 -1.45 -0.12
C ARG A 87 -0.98 -2.77 0.15
N GLU A 88 -1.25 -3.80 -0.64
CA GLU A 88 -0.61 -5.10 -0.51
C GLU A 88 0.87 -5.04 -0.87
N VAL A 89 1.23 -4.35 -1.95
CA VAL A 89 2.64 -4.12 -2.33
C VAL A 89 3.40 -3.39 -1.20
N ARG A 90 2.78 -2.37 -0.59
CA ARG A 90 3.36 -1.65 0.55
C ARG A 90 3.58 -2.56 1.76
N TRP A 91 2.60 -3.40 2.08
CA TRP A 91 2.74 -4.35 3.20
C TRP A 91 3.73 -5.46 2.91
N LEU A 92 3.83 -5.94 1.67
CA LEU A 92 4.82 -6.92 1.23
C LEU A 92 6.25 -6.37 1.34
N HIS A 93 6.44 -5.09 1.01
CA HIS A 93 7.72 -4.43 1.23
C HIS A 93 8.02 -4.27 2.73
N ARG A 94 7.05 -3.79 3.52
CA ARG A 94 7.22 -3.59 4.96
C ARG A 94 7.45 -4.89 5.73
N SER A 95 6.86 -6.00 5.28
CA SER A 95 7.09 -7.33 5.86
C SER A 95 8.43 -7.95 5.40
N GLY A 96 9.16 -7.30 4.48
CA GLY A 96 10.41 -7.82 3.92
C GLY A 96 10.23 -8.95 2.92
N GLN A 97 8.99 -9.26 2.51
CA GLN A 97 8.68 -10.31 1.52
C GLN A 97 8.88 -9.83 0.08
N LEU A 98 8.80 -8.51 -0.15
CA LEU A 98 9.23 -7.85 -1.38
C LEU A 98 10.57 -7.16 -1.12
N LYS A 99 11.68 -7.83 -1.47
CA LYS A 99 13.01 -7.19 -1.40
C LYS A 99 13.23 -6.43 -2.69
N ALA A 100 13.13 -5.10 -2.64
CA ALA A 100 13.54 -4.20 -3.71
C ALA A 100 14.99 -3.75 -3.46
N SER A 101 15.95 -4.51 -4.00
CA SER A 101 17.38 -4.15 -3.98
C SER A 101 17.71 -3.15 -5.09
N ARG A 102 18.97 -2.70 -5.16
CA ARG A 102 19.44 -1.77 -6.20
C ARG A 102 19.32 -2.35 -7.62
N THR A 103 19.43 -3.66 -7.76
CA THR A 103 19.47 -4.38 -9.03
C THR A 103 18.24 -5.22 -9.31
N GLU A 104 17.55 -5.71 -8.27
CA GLU A 104 16.41 -6.61 -8.44
C GLU A 104 15.34 -6.44 -7.36
N ALA A 105 14.07 -6.51 -7.76
CA ALA A 105 12.90 -6.69 -6.91
C ALA A 105 12.44 -8.15 -7.00
N LYS A 106 12.63 -8.92 -5.92
CA LYS A 106 12.22 -10.33 -5.84
C LYS A 106 11.21 -10.53 -4.71
N LEU A 107 10.19 -11.33 -5.00
CA LEU A 107 9.30 -11.88 -3.99
C LEU A 107 9.98 -13.08 -3.34
N VAL A 108 10.23 -13.02 -2.04
CA VAL A 108 10.77 -14.14 -1.27
C VAL A 108 9.64 -14.69 -0.40
N PRO A 109 8.91 -15.73 -0.87
CA PRO A 109 7.85 -16.34 -0.09
C PRO A 109 8.46 -17.20 1.03
N SER A 110 8.86 -16.58 2.13
CA SER A 110 9.35 -17.34 3.28
C SER A 110 8.17 -17.93 4.07
N ARG A 111 8.07 -19.26 4.09
CA ARG A 111 7.10 -20.00 4.92
C ARG A 111 7.36 -19.87 6.42
N LEU A 112 8.56 -19.43 6.79
CA LEU A 112 8.99 -19.22 8.17
C LEU A 112 8.38 -17.95 8.79
N MET A 113 8.04 -16.95 7.97
CA MET A 113 7.42 -15.70 8.46
C MET A 113 6.04 -15.87 9.09
N PRO A 114 5.07 -16.61 8.51
CA PRO A 114 3.80 -16.85 9.18
C PRO A 114 3.98 -17.69 10.45
N ALA A 115 4.90 -18.66 10.47
CA ALA A 115 5.22 -19.42 11.68
C ALA A 115 5.77 -18.52 12.79
N ALA A 116 6.73 -17.65 12.47
CA ALA A 116 7.27 -16.66 13.40
C ALA A 116 6.18 -15.69 13.91
N GLY A 117 5.25 -15.27 13.04
CA GLY A 117 4.13 -14.41 13.43
C GLY A 117 3.17 -15.09 14.41
N TRP A 118 2.82 -16.35 14.17
CA TRP A 118 2.02 -17.13 15.12
C TRP A 118 2.75 -17.37 16.44
N ILE A 119 4.05 -17.65 16.40
CA ILE A 119 4.89 -17.81 17.60
C ILE A 119 4.92 -16.50 18.40
N GLN A 120 5.14 -15.35 17.75
CA GLN A 120 5.16 -14.04 18.42
C GLN A 120 3.81 -13.68 19.04
N VAL A 121 2.70 -13.93 18.34
CA VAL A 121 1.33 -13.72 18.89
C VAL A 121 1.11 -14.64 20.10
N SER A 122 1.58 -15.89 20.03
CA SER A 122 1.42 -16.85 21.13
C SER A 122 2.23 -16.43 22.36
N ILE A 123 3.48 -15.99 22.18
CA ILE A 123 4.33 -15.48 23.26
C ILE A 123 3.71 -14.22 23.88
N LEU A 124 3.28 -13.25 23.06
CA LEU A 124 2.65 -12.02 23.54
C LEU A 124 1.36 -12.33 24.32
N SER A 125 0.54 -13.26 23.83
CA SER A 125 -0.69 -13.68 24.51
C SER A 125 -0.40 -14.35 25.85
N PHE A 126 0.64 -15.19 25.92
CA PHE A 126 1.05 -15.83 27.16
C PHE A 126 1.54 -14.80 28.20
N PHE A 127 2.36 -13.83 27.77
CA PHE A 127 2.81 -12.74 28.63
C PHE A 127 1.66 -11.87 29.15
N CYS A 128 0.72 -11.50 28.27
CA CYS A 128 -0.46 -10.71 28.68
C CYS A 128 -1.33 -11.50 29.67
N LEU A 129 -1.54 -12.79 29.42
CA LEU A 129 -2.28 -13.66 30.34
C LEU A 129 -1.61 -13.72 31.71
N ALA A 130 -0.29 -13.95 31.76
CA ALA A 130 0.47 -13.98 33.02
C ALA A 130 0.35 -12.66 33.80
N MET A 131 0.43 -11.52 33.11
CA MET A 131 0.25 -10.20 33.74
C MET A 131 -1.19 -9.99 34.25
N THR A 132 -2.21 -10.41 33.50
CA THR A 132 -3.60 -10.31 33.98
C THR A 132 -3.84 -11.15 35.23
N LEU A 133 -3.24 -12.34 35.32
CA LEU A 133 -3.31 -13.20 36.50
C LEU A 133 -2.58 -12.59 37.70
N GLN A 134 -1.42 -11.97 37.50
CA GLN A 134 -0.71 -11.26 38.57
C GLN A 134 -1.51 -10.07 39.11
N ILE A 135 -2.17 -9.30 38.23
CA ILE A 135 -3.02 -8.18 38.65
C ILE A 135 -4.24 -8.69 39.41
N ALA A 136 -4.85 -9.79 38.97
CA ALA A 136 -5.99 -10.40 39.64
C ALA A 136 -5.63 -10.99 41.03
N ALA A 137 -4.41 -11.50 41.20
CA ALA A 137 -3.90 -12.01 42.48
C ALA A 137 -3.38 -10.91 43.45
N SER A 138 -3.30 -9.66 43.00
CA SER A 138 -2.80 -8.55 43.82
C SER A 138 -3.88 -8.05 44.78
N ASN A 139 -3.53 -7.76 46.05
CA ASN A 139 -4.44 -7.17 47.04
C ASN A 139 -4.72 -5.66 46.81
N ALA A 140 -4.54 -5.17 45.58
CA ALA A 140 -4.80 -3.78 45.23
C ALA A 140 -6.32 -3.46 45.20
N PRO A 141 -6.71 -2.19 45.40
CA PRO A 141 -8.09 -1.76 45.22
C PRO A 141 -8.64 -2.13 43.83
N ALA A 142 -9.91 -2.58 43.78
CA ALA A 142 -10.55 -3.09 42.56
C ALA A 142 -10.46 -2.15 41.35
N TRP A 143 -10.55 -0.83 41.57
CA TRP A 143 -10.43 0.16 40.47
C TRP A 143 -9.03 0.19 39.84
N LYS A 144 -7.98 -0.06 40.63
CA LYS A 144 -6.59 -0.16 40.12
C LYS A 144 -6.37 -1.45 39.35
N GLN A 145 -6.98 -2.55 39.79
CA GLN A 145 -6.96 -3.82 39.07
C GLN A 145 -7.67 -3.69 37.71
N ALA A 146 -8.86 -3.08 37.68
CA ALA A 146 -9.61 -2.85 36.45
C ALA A 146 -8.85 -1.95 35.46
N LEU A 147 -8.20 -0.89 35.94
CA LEU A 147 -7.36 -0.03 35.10
C LEU A 147 -6.17 -0.79 34.52
N GLY A 148 -5.50 -1.62 35.32
CA GLY A 148 -4.40 -2.46 34.85
C GLY A 148 -4.82 -3.49 33.80
N GLN A 149 -5.98 -4.12 33.97
CA GLN A 149 -6.56 -5.05 33.00
C GLN A 149 -6.95 -4.35 31.69
N LEU A 150 -7.48 -3.12 31.75
CA LEU A 150 -7.77 -2.32 30.56
C LEU A 150 -6.51 -1.97 29.78
N ILE A 151 -5.42 -1.59 30.47
CA ILE A 151 -4.15 -1.25 29.82
C ILE A 151 -3.55 -2.49 29.13
N ILE A 152 -3.53 -3.64 29.81
CA ILE A 152 -3.00 -4.89 29.23
C ILE A 152 -3.86 -5.37 28.06
N SER A 153 -5.19 -5.31 28.16
CA SER A 153 -6.06 -5.70 27.05
C SER A 153 -5.88 -4.80 25.83
N GLY A 154 -5.71 -3.49 26.04
CA GLY A 154 -5.36 -2.54 24.97
C GLY A 154 -4.00 -2.85 24.33
N LEU A 155 -2.98 -3.16 25.14
CA LEU A 155 -1.66 -3.56 24.67
C LEU A 155 -1.70 -4.86 23.85
N TRP A 156 -2.42 -5.87 24.35
CA TRP A 156 -2.61 -7.14 23.66
C TRP A 156 -3.33 -6.94 22.33
N PHE A 157 -4.44 -6.19 22.32
CA PHE A 157 -5.20 -5.92 21.10
C PHE A 157 -4.37 -5.16 20.06
N GLY A 158 -3.66 -4.11 20.48
CA GLY A 158 -2.77 -3.35 19.61
C GLY A 158 -1.63 -4.19 19.03
N GLY A 159 -0.96 -4.99 19.87
CA GLY A 159 0.11 -5.89 19.45
C GLY A 159 -0.38 -6.99 18.51
N ALA A 160 -1.52 -7.62 18.81
CA ALA A 160 -2.13 -8.64 17.95
C ALA A 160 -2.56 -8.05 16.59
N CYS A 161 -3.18 -6.88 16.57
CA CYS A 161 -3.55 -6.18 15.34
C CYS A 161 -2.32 -5.83 14.48
N MET A 162 -1.26 -5.35 15.12
CA MET A 162 0.00 -5.01 14.44
C MET A 162 0.67 -6.25 13.84
N LEU A 163 0.82 -7.33 14.62
CA LEU A 163 1.41 -8.59 14.16
C LEU A 163 0.58 -9.24 13.05
N ASN A 164 -0.75 -9.22 13.16
CA ASN A 164 -1.65 -9.73 12.13
C ASN A 164 -1.52 -8.95 10.82
N SER A 165 -1.41 -7.62 10.91
CA SER A 165 -1.24 -6.75 9.74
C SER A 165 0.13 -6.89 9.08
N LEU A 166 1.18 -7.14 9.87
CA LEU A 166 2.56 -7.25 9.38
C LEU A 166 2.92 -8.63 8.83
N LEU A 167 2.43 -9.71 9.44
CA LEU A 167 2.92 -11.07 9.16
C LEU A 167 1.85 -11.95 8.53
N LEU A 168 0.59 -11.85 8.97
CA LEU A 168 -0.49 -12.71 8.45
C LEU A 168 -1.13 -12.15 7.18
N ALA A 169 -1.37 -10.84 7.11
CA ALA A 169 -1.99 -10.22 5.94
C ALA A 169 -1.15 -10.40 4.66
N PRO A 170 0.18 -10.16 4.66
CA PRO A 170 1.01 -10.36 3.47
C PRO A 170 1.10 -11.84 3.04
N TRP A 171 1.05 -12.76 4.01
CA TRP A 171 1.05 -14.19 3.70
C TRP A 171 -0.26 -14.63 3.02
N ARG A 172 -1.41 -14.12 3.49
CA ARG A 172 -2.71 -14.40 2.87
C ARG A 172 -2.78 -13.89 1.44
N THR A 173 -2.19 -12.71 1.18
CA THR A 173 -2.15 -12.13 -0.17
C THR A 173 -1.23 -12.94 -1.08
N LEU A 174 -0.04 -13.35 -0.61
CA LEU A 174 0.84 -14.27 -1.37
C LEU A 174 0.19 -15.62 -1.66
N LYS A 175 -0.61 -16.16 -0.72
CA LYS A 175 -1.34 -17.42 -0.92
C LYS A 175 -2.46 -17.27 -1.95
N ARG A 176 -3.20 -16.14 -1.93
CA ARG A 176 -4.25 -15.82 -2.91
C ARG A 176 -3.68 -15.57 -4.31
N ALA A 177 -2.57 -14.83 -4.38
CA ALA A 177 -1.86 -14.53 -5.62
C ALA A 177 -1.17 -15.76 -6.25
N GLY A 178 -1.22 -16.94 -5.63
CA GLY A 178 -0.63 -18.16 -6.19
C GLY A 178 0.90 -18.21 -6.17
N VAL A 179 1.58 -17.18 -5.66
CA VAL A 179 3.05 -17.09 -5.55
C VAL A 179 3.62 -18.29 -4.79
N VAL A 180 2.90 -18.74 -3.75
CA VAL A 180 3.30 -19.90 -2.92
C VAL A 180 3.21 -21.24 -3.67
N LYS A 181 2.35 -21.33 -4.70
CA LYS A 181 2.29 -22.50 -5.59
C LYS A 181 3.38 -22.43 -6.66
N ALA A 182 3.62 -21.25 -7.23
CA ALA A 182 4.68 -21.03 -8.22
C ALA A 182 6.06 -21.37 -7.65
N ALA A 183 6.35 -20.97 -6.40
CA ALA A 183 7.60 -21.29 -5.71
C ALA A 183 7.74 -22.76 -5.25
N LYS A 184 6.74 -23.62 -5.48
CA LYS A 184 6.78 -25.06 -5.16
C LYS A 184 6.88 -25.93 -6.43
N GLY A 185 6.81 -25.32 -7.62
CA GLY A 185 6.84 -25.99 -8.92
C GLY A 185 8.17 -25.82 -9.68
N GLU A 186 9.14 -25.14 -9.06
CA GLU A 186 10.58 -25.25 -9.37
C GLU A 186 11.21 -26.20 -8.35
#